data_AF-A0A1C5VRB0-F1
#
_entry.id   AF-A0A1C5VRB0-F1
#
_cell.length_a   1.000
_cell.length_b   1.000
_cell.length_c   1.000
_cell.angle_alpha   90.00
_cell.angle_beta   90.00
_cell.angle_gamma   90.00
#
_symmetry.space_group_name_H-M   'P 1'
#
loop_
_entity.id
_entity.type
_entity.pdbx_description
1 polymer ?
#
loop_
_entity_poly.entity_id
_entity_poly.type
_entity_poly.pdbx_seq_one_letter_code
_entity_poly.pdbx_strand_id
1 'polypeptide(L)'
;MNCYHCQSNINEYDLFCHNCGRELINKCSNNNCDYGYISLKSTDKYCRLCGSETIFKEKGYIGVEEDNQEYENYLKLVENEMENDDIPF
;
A
#
# COMPACT_ATOMS: atom_id res chain seq x y z
N MET A 1 -3.98 -22.24 -2.25
CA MET A 1 -3.39 -20.98 -2.77
C MET A 1 -2.22 -20.57 -1.87
N ASN A 2 -1.48 -19.50 -2.18
CA ASN A 2 -0.37 -19.04 -1.33
C ASN A 2 -0.65 -17.62 -0.81
N CYS A 3 -0.21 -17.32 0.40
CA CYS A 3 -0.34 -16.00 0.99
C CYS A 3 0.54 -15.01 0.23
N TYR A 4 -0.05 -13.92 -0.26
CA TYR A 4 0.69 -12.88 -0.99
C TYR A 4 1.80 -12.22 -0.15
N HIS A 5 1.72 -12.28 1.18
CA HIS A 5 2.68 -11.64 2.07
C HIS A 5 3.86 -12.54 2.49
N CYS A 6 3.64 -13.84 2.72
CA CYS A 6 4.67 -14.74 3.24
C CYS A 6 4.84 -16.05 2.44
N GLN A 7 4.11 -16.20 1.33
CA GLN A 7 4.16 -17.35 0.42
C GLN A 7 3.79 -18.72 1.04
N SER A 8 3.33 -18.74 2.30
CA SER A 8 2.83 -19.96 2.93
C SER A 8 1.56 -20.46 2.25
N ASN A 9 1.39 -21.78 2.21
CA ASN A 9 0.18 -22.41 1.72
C ASN A 9 -1.01 -21.97 2.59
N ILE A 10 -2.14 -21.64 1.98
CA ILE A 10 -3.36 -21.19 2.64
C ILE A 10 -4.59 -21.77 1.92
N ASN A 11 -5.67 -21.92 2.67
CA ASN A 11 -6.97 -22.29 2.13
C ASN A 11 -7.65 -21.06 1.50
N GLU A 12 -8.44 -21.27 0.45
CA GLU A 12 -9.20 -20.20 -0.21
C GLU A 12 -10.33 -19.63 0.66
N TYR A 13 -10.75 -20.37 1.69
CA TYR A 13 -11.76 -19.92 2.66
C TYR A 13 -11.15 -19.21 3.88
N ASP A 14 -9.82 -19.16 4.01
CA ASP A 14 -9.17 -18.50 5.12
C ASP A 14 -9.30 -16.97 4.98
N LEU A 15 -9.73 -16.30 6.06
CA LEU A 15 -9.75 -14.82 6.11
C LEU A 15 -8.37 -14.24 6.47
N PHE A 16 -7.57 -15.02 7.18
CA PHE A 16 -6.24 -14.65 7.68
C PHE A 16 -5.24 -15.77 7.38
N CYS A 17 -3.98 -15.42 7.11
CA CYS A 17 -2.92 -16.40 6.98
C CYS A 17 -2.59 -16.98 8.35
N HIS A 18 -2.68 -18.30 8.51
CA HIS A 18 -2.32 -18.98 9.75
C HIS A 18 -0.83 -18.87 10.11
N ASN A 19 0.04 -18.54 9.14
CA ASN A 19 1.49 -18.40 9.38
C ASN A 19 1.90 -16.97 9.76
N CYS A 20 1.42 -15.94 9.04
CA CYS A 20 1.83 -14.54 9.28
C CYS A 20 0.75 -13.66 9.93
N GLY A 21 -0.46 -14.18 10.14
CA GLY A 21 -1.58 -13.46 10.77
C GLY A 21 -2.24 -12.37 9.90
N ARG A 22 -1.72 -12.10 8.70
CA ARG A 22 -2.26 -11.04 7.83
C ARG A 22 -3.56 -11.45 7.15
N GLU A 23 -4.42 -10.47 6.88
CA GLU A 23 -5.66 -10.68 6.11
C GLU A 23 -5.34 -11.12 4.68
N LEU A 24 -6.17 -12.01 4.15
CA LEU A 24 -5.99 -12.58 2.81
C LEU A 24 -6.89 -11.93 1.76
N ILE A 25 -7.93 -11.22 2.20
CA ILE A 25 -8.90 -10.56 1.34
C ILE A 25 -8.72 -9.06 1.48
N ASN A 26 -8.42 -8.38 0.37
CA ASN A 26 -8.41 -6.92 0.34
C ASN A 26 -9.81 -6.39 0.07
N LYS A 27 -10.19 -5.27 0.70
CA LYS A 27 -11.49 -4.61 0.51
C LYS A 27 -11.39 -3.12 0.86
N CYS A 28 -12.43 -2.35 0.56
CA CYS A 28 -12.48 -0.93 0.93
C CYS A 28 -12.51 -0.80 2.46
N SER A 29 -11.73 0.11 3.04
CA SER A 29 -11.75 0.37 4.50
C SER A 29 -13.00 1.16 4.92
N ASN A 30 -13.55 1.95 4.00
CA ASN A 30 -14.74 2.74 4.24
C ASN A 30 -16.01 1.90 4.15
N ASN A 31 -16.65 1.65 5.29
CA ASN A 31 -17.92 0.91 5.39
C ASN A 31 -19.12 1.67 4.80
N ASN A 32 -19.01 2.98 4.57
CA ASN A 32 -20.04 3.80 3.93
C ASN A 32 -19.89 3.83 2.40
N CYS A 33 -18.91 3.10 1.86
CA CYS A 33 -18.75 2.93 0.43
C CYS A 33 -19.78 1.91 -0.07
N ASP A 34 -20.66 2.31 -0.99
CA ASP A 34 -21.53 1.36 -1.66
C ASP A 34 -20.69 0.23 -2.27
N TYR A 35 -21.03 -1.01 -1.93
CA TYR A 35 -20.26 -2.20 -2.31
C TYR A 35 -18.83 -2.28 -1.75
N GLY A 36 -18.54 -1.61 -0.63
CA GLY A 36 -17.24 -1.67 0.06
C GLY A 36 -16.83 -3.06 0.57
N TYR A 37 -17.76 -4.03 0.55
CA TYR A 37 -17.53 -5.44 0.86
C TYR A 37 -16.97 -6.26 -0.31
N ILE A 38 -16.87 -5.68 -1.51
CA ILE A 38 -16.29 -6.37 -2.67
C ILE A 38 -14.79 -6.60 -2.44
N SER A 39 -14.37 -7.84 -2.65
CA SER A 39 -12.95 -8.19 -2.67
C SER A 39 -12.23 -7.45 -3.79
N LEU A 40 -11.22 -6.68 -3.41
CA LEU A 40 -10.30 -5.98 -4.31
C LEU A 40 -9.06 -6.83 -4.57
N LYS A 41 -8.24 -6.44 -5.55
CA LYS A 41 -6.97 -7.13 -5.78
C LYS A 41 -6.03 -6.88 -4.60
N SER A 42 -5.14 -7.84 -4.32
CA SER A 42 -4.13 -7.72 -3.26
C SER A 42 -3.17 -6.55 -3.46
N THR A 43 -3.09 -5.99 -4.67
CA THR A 43 -2.24 -4.84 -5.03
C THR A 43 -3.00 -3.51 -5.01
N ASP A 44 -4.33 -3.51 -4.88
CA ASP A 44 -5.12 -2.27 -4.93
C ASP A 44 -4.93 -1.46 -3.65
N LYS A 45 -4.32 -0.27 -3.78
CA LYS A 45 -4.10 0.69 -2.68
C LYS A 45 -5.35 1.49 -2.33
N TYR A 46 -6.22 1.71 -3.32
CA TYR A 46 -7.44 2.50 -3.18
C TYR A 46 -8.64 1.76 -3.75
N CYS A 47 -9.78 1.95 -3.11
CA CYS A 47 -11.08 1.43 -3.52
C CYS A 47 -11.51 2.14 -4.80
N ARG A 48 -11.71 1.38 -5.88
CA ARG A 48 -12.09 1.93 -7.19
C ARG A 48 -13.51 2.51 -7.27
N LEU A 49 -14.32 2.34 -6.23
CA LEU A 49 -15.72 2.76 -6.20
C LEU A 49 -15.90 4.14 -5.56
N CYS A 50 -15.22 4.37 -4.43
CA CYS A 50 -15.34 5.61 -3.65
C CYS A 50 -14.02 6.31 -3.37
N GLY A 51 -12.89 5.79 -3.87
CA GLY A 51 -11.56 6.38 -3.68
C GLY A 51 -10.96 6.24 -2.29
N SER A 52 -11.69 5.68 -1.32
CA SER A 52 -11.16 5.41 0.03
C SER A 52 -10.01 4.41 -0.01
N GLU A 53 -9.16 4.42 1.02
CA GLU A 53 -8.09 3.43 1.14
C GLU A 53 -8.64 2.00 1.23
N THR A 54 -7.80 1.03 0.90
CA THR A 54 -8.10 -0.38 1.15
C THR A 54 -7.56 -0.80 2.50
N ILE A 55 -8.11 -1.85 3.09
CA ILE A 55 -7.62 -2.37 4.38
C ILE A 55 -6.15 -2.80 4.29
N PHE A 56 -5.67 -3.22 3.11
CA PHE A 56 -4.27 -3.57 2.93
C PHE A 56 -3.36 -2.33 2.96
N LYS A 57 -3.79 -1.21 2.38
CA LYS A 57 -3.04 0.06 2.48
C LYS A 57 -3.07 0.60 3.91
N GLU A 58 -4.25 0.65 4.53
CA GLU A 58 -4.46 1.16 5.89
C GLU A 58 -3.61 0.39 6.92
N LYS A 59 -3.44 -0.92 6.73
CA LYS A 59 -2.60 -1.77 7.58
C LYS A 59 -1.13 -1.83 7.18
N GLY A 60 -0.71 -1.07 6.17
CA GLY A 60 0.67 -1.02 5.69
C GLY A 60 1.16 -2.30 5.03
N TYR A 61 0.27 -3.13 4.50
CA TYR A 61 0.65 -4.34 3.76
C TYR A 61 1.16 -4.03 2.35
N ILE A 62 0.79 -2.87 1.82
CA ILE A 62 1.17 -2.35 0.50
C ILE A 62 1.44 -0.85 0.60
N GLY A 63 2.33 -0.31 -0.23
CA GLY A 63 2.62 1.13 -0.33
C GLY A 63 3.79 1.66 0.50
N VAL A 64 4.38 0.85 1.39
CA VAL A 64 5.47 1.29 2.29
C VAL A 64 6.79 1.59 1.55
N GLU A 65 7.04 0.92 0.42
CA GLU A 65 8.33 1.06 -0.31
C GLU A 65 8.31 2.20 -1.35
N GLU A 66 7.18 2.44 -2.01
CA GLU A 66 7.08 3.47 -3.06
C GLU A 66 7.07 4.89 -2.48
N ASP A 67 6.40 5.11 -1.34
CA ASP A 67 6.32 6.43 -0.71
C ASP A 67 7.70 6.89 -0.17
N ASN A 68 8.53 5.94 0.31
CA ASN A 68 9.89 6.25 0.78
C ASN A 68 10.83 6.58 -0.37
N GLN A 69 10.77 5.85 -1.50
CA GLN A 69 11.64 6.11 -2.64
C GLN A 69 11.34 7.48 -3.27
N GLU A 70 10.07 7.85 -3.40
CA GLU A 70 9.65 9.16 -3.92
C GLU A 70 10.12 10.30 -3.01
N TYR A 71 9.98 10.14 -1.69
CA TYR A 71 10.45 11.12 -0.71
C TYR A 71 11.98 11.29 -0.70
N GLU A 72 12.73 10.17 -0.74
CA GLU A 72 14.19 10.19 -0.83
C GLU A 72 14.67 10.82 -2.14
N ASN A 73 13.96 10.60 -3.25
CA ASN A 73 14.27 11.26 -4.52
C ASN A 73 13.97 12.76 -4.47
N TYR A 74 12.88 13.16 -3.81
CA TYR A 74 12.54 14.56 -3.62
C TYR A 74 13.58 15.29 -2.75
N LEU A 75 14.00 14.69 -1.63
CA LEU A 75 15.05 15.24 -0.76
C LEU A 75 16.36 15.46 -1.52
N LYS A 76 16.78 14.49 -2.34
CA LYS A 76 17.97 14.62 -3.19
C LYS A 76 17.85 15.77 -4.20
N LEU A 77 16.66 16.01 -4.77
CA LEU A 77 16.46 17.13 -5.69
C LEU A 77 16.60 18.47 -4.96
N VAL A 78 16.03 18.60 -3.76
CA VAL A 78 16.12 19.82 -2.95
C VAL A 78 17.56 20.09 -2.49
N GLU A 79 18.30 19.07 -2.07
CA GLU A 79 19.71 19.19 -1.68
C GLU A 79 20.59 19.68 -2.83
N ASN A 80 20.38 19.16 -4.04
CA ASN A 80 21.14 19.58 -5.22
C ASN A 80 20.83 21.03 -5.66
N GLU A 81 19.63 21.54 -5.41
CA GLU A 81 19.27 22.93 -5.73
C GLU A 81 19.94 23.93 -4.77
N MET A 82 20.19 23.54 -3.51
CA MET A 82 20.85 24.39 -2.51
C MET A 82 22.37 24.51 -2.68
N GLU A 83 23.01 23.59 -3.40
CA GLU A 83 24.47 23.61 -3.66
C GLU A 83 24.87 24.44 -4.91
N ASN A 84 23.92 24.84 -5.76
CA ASN A 84 24.22 25.52 -7.03
C ASN A 84 24.14 27.06 -6.97
N ASP A 85 23.90 27.66 -5.79
CA ASP A 85 23.93 29.12 -5.58
C ASP A 85 25.36 29.64 -5.28
N ASP A 86 26.35 29.20 -6.06
CA ASP A 86 27.61 29.96 -6.20
C ASP A 86 27.31 31.22 -7.03
N ILE A 87 26.78 32.24 -6.35
CA ILE A 87 26.59 33.59 -6.87
C ILE A 87 27.99 34.12 -7.27
N PRO A 88 28.28 34.35 -8.56
CA PRO A 88 29.53 34.96 -8.93
C PRO A 88 29.49 36.43 -8.49
N PHE A 89 30.32 36.77 -7.49
CA PHE A 89 30.60 38.15 -7.06
C PHE A 89 31.36 38.95 -8.13
#